data_AF-A0A832MFG2-F1
#
_entry.id   AF-A0A832MFG2-F1
#
_cell.length_a   1.000
_cell.length_b   1.000
_cell.length_c   1.000
_cell.angle_alpha   90.00
_cell.angle_beta   90.00
_cell.angle_gamma   90.00
#
_symmetry.space_group_name_H-M   'P 1'
#
loop_
_entity.id
_entity.type
_entity.pdbx_description
1 polymer ?
#
loop_
_entity_poly.entity_id
_entity_poly.type
_entity_poly.pdbx_seq_one_letter_code
_entity_poly.pdbx_strand_id
1 'polypeptide(L)'
;MSEELAYAIITPYSLHKSRTGGIIARLISRSGVELVAARMFAPSAELVSEYAQQVVSPDDPQEKRIQELIRDYVVRNIGPEPKSQRRRRVMMLLFKGEDAVRKLRAVIGNFSPHRRGGETIRDTYGDLIIDENDNVHYFEPAVLAAPTPAEARTKLLLWAKYSDTDGGVLENVIQYGPGEVPERTLVLLKPDNFKFPSGRPGNMIDFFSRTGLFIVGIKVHRMSVAQAMEFYAPVRETLRNAVKERVAVRAKAALERELDIKIPEVEQRQLGEMLGPLYAESQFDNIVRFMSGSSPRECDPSKLTEPGTEKCIALIYEGVNAVAKIRSVLGPTDPSKAPPGSIRREFGANIMVNAAHASDSPENARREMRIVDVGENLFRRTVEEFYGVA
;
A
#
# COMPACT_ATOMS: atom_id res chain seq x y z
N MET A 1 6.10 27.98 2.12
CA MET A 1 6.44 27.77 0.70
C MET A 1 5.20 27.20 0.00
N SER A 2 5.10 27.16 -1.33
CA SER A 2 3.92 26.55 -1.97
C SER A 2 3.99 25.02 -1.84
N GLU A 3 2.87 24.36 -1.56
CA GLU A 3 2.79 22.90 -1.64
C GLU A 3 3.08 22.43 -3.08
N GLU A 4 3.67 21.24 -3.22
CA GLU A 4 3.97 20.60 -4.49
C GLU A 4 3.40 19.17 -4.52
N LEU A 5 3.09 18.67 -5.71
CA LEU A 5 2.92 17.25 -5.96
C LEU A 5 4.17 16.68 -6.64
N ALA A 6 4.68 15.58 -6.09
CA ALA A 6 5.79 14.81 -6.62
C ALA A 6 5.38 13.36 -6.85
N TYR A 7 6.06 12.66 -7.74
CA TYR A 7 5.78 11.25 -7.99
C TYR A 7 7.03 10.40 -8.04
N ALA A 8 6.83 9.11 -7.76
CA ALA A 8 7.81 8.05 -7.98
C ALA A 8 7.14 6.91 -8.76
N ILE A 9 7.70 6.56 -9.92
CA ILE A 9 7.30 5.37 -10.69
C ILE A 9 8.29 4.26 -10.39
N ILE A 10 7.86 3.20 -9.72
CA ILE A 10 8.65 1.98 -9.53
C ILE A 10 8.61 1.18 -10.83
N THR A 11 9.79 0.87 -11.37
CA THR A 11 9.94 0.21 -12.68
C THR A 11 9.44 -1.24 -12.67
N PRO A 12 9.13 -1.82 -13.86
CA PRO A 12 8.70 -3.21 -13.95
C PRO A 12 9.75 -4.18 -13.40
N TYR A 13 11.04 -3.91 -13.64
CA TYR A 13 12.13 -4.71 -13.10
C TYR A 13 12.18 -4.64 -11.57
N SER A 14 12.04 -3.45 -10.99
CA SER A 14 12.03 -3.27 -9.53
C SER A 14 10.84 -3.97 -8.86
N LEU A 15 9.67 -3.92 -9.50
CA LEU A 15 8.49 -4.69 -9.05
C LEU A 15 8.73 -6.21 -9.13
N HIS A 16 9.36 -6.67 -10.21
CA HIS A 16 9.63 -8.10 -10.43
C HIS A 16 10.70 -8.66 -9.48
N LYS A 17 11.78 -7.90 -9.23
CA LYS A 17 12.87 -8.29 -8.31
C LYS A 17 12.58 -7.97 -6.85
N SER A 18 11.31 -7.71 -6.50
CA SER A 18 10.86 -7.47 -5.13
C SER A 18 11.58 -6.30 -4.43
N ARG A 19 12.08 -5.32 -5.21
CA ARG A 19 12.73 -4.10 -4.68
C ARG A 19 11.70 -3.11 -4.11
N THR A 20 10.41 -3.32 -4.40
CA THR A 20 9.26 -2.48 -4.04
C THR A 20 9.22 -2.08 -2.57
N GLY A 21 9.39 -3.05 -1.67
CA GLY A 21 9.29 -2.81 -0.23
C GLY A 21 10.37 -1.85 0.27
N GLY A 22 11.63 -2.12 -0.08
CA GLY A 22 12.76 -1.26 0.25
C GLY A 22 12.68 0.15 -0.36
N ILE A 23 12.18 0.25 -1.60
CA ILE A 23 11.92 1.55 -2.26
C ILE A 23 10.88 2.35 -1.48
N ILE A 24 9.70 1.77 -1.21
CA ILE A 24 8.62 2.43 -0.46
C ILE A 24 9.08 2.83 0.95
N ALA A 25 9.82 1.94 1.64
CA ALA A 25 10.35 2.21 2.96
C ALA A 25 11.22 3.48 2.96
N ARG A 26 12.13 3.62 1.99
CA ARG A 26 13.00 4.81 1.87
C ARG A 26 12.22 6.06 1.49
N LEU A 27 11.31 5.98 0.52
CA LEU A 27 10.47 7.12 0.11
C LEU A 27 9.65 7.66 1.28
N ILE A 28 8.99 6.79 2.05
CA ILE A 28 8.16 7.22 3.20
C ILE A 28 9.01 7.74 4.36
N SER A 29 10.08 7.03 4.74
CA SER A 29 10.84 7.36 5.96
C SER A 29 11.83 8.52 5.80
N ARG A 30 12.31 8.81 4.59
CA ARG A 30 13.41 9.77 4.38
C ARG A 30 13.01 11.05 3.67
N SER A 31 11.87 11.08 2.98
CA SER A 31 11.49 12.25 2.17
C SER A 31 10.84 13.37 3.00
N GLY A 32 10.20 13.03 4.13
CA GLY A 32 9.46 14.00 4.93
C GLY A 32 8.25 14.61 4.21
N VAL A 33 7.75 13.95 3.15
CA VAL A 33 6.55 14.35 2.39
C VAL A 33 5.48 13.26 2.47
N GLU A 34 4.22 13.66 2.36
CA GLU A 34 3.09 12.78 2.61
C GLU A 34 2.77 11.94 1.37
N LEU A 35 2.71 10.61 1.51
CA LEU A 35 2.11 9.74 0.47
C LEU A 35 0.59 9.95 0.47
N VAL A 36 0.06 10.51 -0.61
CA VAL A 36 -1.37 10.90 -0.73
C VAL A 36 -2.17 9.99 -1.66
N ALA A 37 -1.54 9.43 -2.68
CA ALA A 37 -2.19 8.46 -3.57
C ALA A 37 -1.17 7.44 -4.09
N ALA A 38 -1.67 6.29 -4.54
CA ALA A 38 -0.90 5.28 -5.22
C ALA A 38 -1.80 4.58 -6.23
N ARG A 39 -1.25 4.16 -7.37
CA ARG A 39 -1.99 3.43 -8.40
C ARG A 39 -1.06 2.54 -9.20
N MET A 40 -1.51 1.33 -9.52
CA MET A 40 -0.83 0.47 -10.48
C MET A 40 -1.18 0.92 -11.89
N PHE A 41 -0.21 0.87 -12.80
CA PHE A 41 -0.41 1.11 -14.23
C PHE A 41 0.13 -0.05 -15.06
N ALA A 42 -0.54 -0.31 -16.16
CA ALA A 42 -0.10 -1.08 -17.31
C ALA A 42 -0.09 -0.12 -18.51
N PRO A 43 1.00 0.65 -18.72
CA PRO A 43 1.02 1.73 -19.69
C PRO A 43 0.83 1.25 -21.13
N SER A 44 0.03 2.00 -21.89
CA SER A 44 -0.14 1.82 -23.33
C SER A 44 1.07 2.34 -24.10
N ALA A 45 1.14 2.00 -25.40
CA ALA A 45 2.19 2.54 -26.27
C ALA A 45 2.07 4.06 -26.41
N GLU A 46 0.85 4.59 -26.43
CA GLU A 46 0.54 6.02 -26.54
C GLU A 46 1.03 6.79 -25.30
N LEU A 47 0.66 6.35 -24.10
CA LEU A 47 1.14 6.96 -22.85
C LEU A 47 2.67 6.94 -22.77
N VAL A 48 3.30 5.81 -23.12
CA VAL A 48 4.75 5.68 -23.07
C VAL A 48 5.44 6.57 -24.10
N SER A 49 4.88 6.70 -25.30
CA SER A 49 5.40 7.60 -26.34
C SER A 49 5.33 9.07 -25.89
N GLU A 50 4.17 9.54 -25.41
CA GLU A 50 4.00 10.91 -24.92
C GLU A 50 4.91 11.20 -23.70
N TYR A 51 5.05 10.24 -22.78
CA TYR A 51 5.90 10.41 -21.60
C TYR A 51 7.38 10.44 -21.97
N ALA A 52 7.83 9.57 -22.88
CA ALA A 52 9.23 9.50 -23.32
C ALA A 52 9.70 10.81 -23.98
N GLN A 53 8.83 11.51 -24.70
CA GLN A 53 9.14 12.81 -25.31
C GLN A 53 9.48 13.89 -24.27
N GLN A 54 9.02 13.74 -23.03
CA GLN A 54 9.23 14.68 -21.93
C GLN A 54 10.34 14.25 -20.96
N VAL A 55 11.02 13.11 -21.21
CA VAL A 55 12.05 12.59 -20.30
C VAL A 55 13.33 13.42 -20.38
N VAL A 56 13.76 13.79 -21.58
CA VAL A 56 14.96 14.61 -21.79
C VAL A 56 14.58 16.07 -21.62
N SER A 57 15.15 16.73 -20.62
CA SER A 57 14.84 18.10 -20.23
C SER A 57 16.12 18.92 -20.01
N PRO A 58 16.15 20.19 -20.46
CA PRO A 58 17.23 21.11 -20.13
C PRO A 58 17.26 21.50 -18.64
N ASP A 59 16.13 21.35 -17.94
CA ASP A 59 15.99 21.72 -16.53
C ASP A 59 16.34 20.56 -15.58
N ASP A 60 16.63 19.36 -16.11
CA ASP A 60 17.11 18.24 -15.31
C ASP A 60 18.63 18.36 -15.09
N PRO A 61 19.11 18.45 -13.82
CA PRO A 61 20.54 18.58 -13.52
C PRO A 61 21.36 17.31 -13.83
N GLN A 62 20.72 16.21 -14.19
CA GLN A 62 21.38 14.97 -14.58
C GLN A 62 21.96 15.08 -16.00
N GLU A 63 23.12 14.46 -16.23
CA GLU A 63 23.76 14.45 -17.55
C GLU A 63 22.79 13.97 -18.65
N LYS A 64 22.77 14.70 -19.78
CA LYS A 64 21.88 14.42 -20.92
C LYS A 64 21.95 12.96 -21.37
N ARG A 65 23.14 12.37 -21.39
CA ARG A 65 23.36 10.95 -21.73
C ARG A 65 22.56 10.01 -20.84
N ILE A 66 22.49 10.27 -19.53
CA ILE A 66 21.70 9.47 -18.60
C ILE A 66 20.20 9.69 -18.84
N GLN A 67 19.78 10.91 -19.12
CA GLN A 67 18.38 11.20 -19.45
C GLN A 67 17.93 10.43 -20.70
N GLU A 68 18.80 10.34 -21.72
CA GLU A 68 18.57 9.53 -22.92
C GLU A 68 18.47 8.03 -22.60
N LEU A 69 19.32 7.50 -21.69
CA LEU A 69 19.17 6.12 -21.21
C LEU A 69 17.84 5.89 -20.49
N ILE A 70 17.37 6.85 -19.69
CA ILE A 70 16.06 6.77 -19.03
C ILE A 70 14.94 6.78 -20.06
N ARG A 71 15.00 7.64 -21.07
CA ARG A 71 14.01 7.68 -22.16
C ARG A 71 13.96 6.34 -22.88
N ASP A 72 15.12 5.80 -23.24
CA ASP A 72 15.22 4.51 -23.94
C ASP A 72 14.71 3.37 -23.06
N TYR A 73 14.97 3.41 -21.75
CA TYR A 73 14.40 2.46 -20.78
C TYR A 73 12.88 2.57 -20.71
N VAL A 74 12.31 3.77 -20.66
CA VAL A 74 10.86 4.01 -20.65
C VAL A 74 10.22 3.33 -21.87
N VAL A 75 10.74 3.60 -23.07
CA VAL A 75 10.19 3.01 -24.31
C VAL A 75 10.32 1.49 -24.31
N ARG A 76 11.50 0.95 -23.96
CA ARG A 76 11.78 -0.48 -24.09
C ARG A 76 11.19 -1.34 -22.98
N ASN A 77 11.14 -0.83 -21.75
CA ASN A 77 10.89 -1.62 -20.55
C ASN A 77 9.58 -1.24 -19.84
N ILE A 78 9.11 0.00 -19.94
CA ILE A 78 7.79 0.39 -19.40
C ILE A 78 6.68 0.17 -20.44
N GLY A 79 6.98 0.41 -21.71
CA GLY A 79 6.08 0.11 -22.84
C GLY A 79 5.67 -1.37 -22.91
N PRO A 80 4.57 -1.66 -23.66
CA PRO A 80 4.17 -3.02 -23.98
C PRO A 80 5.33 -3.83 -24.58
N GLU A 81 5.38 -5.12 -24.29
CA GLU A 81 6.39 -5.98 -24.88
C GLU A 81 6.22 -6.03 -26.42
N PRO A 82 7.28 -5.80 -27.23
CA PRO A 82 7.14 -5.70 -28.68
C PRO A 82 6.49 -6.92 -29.36
N LYS A 83 6.75 -8.13 -28.85
CA LYS A 83 6.27 -9.39 -29.46
C LYS A 83 4.87 -9.77 -29.00
N SER A 84 4.63 -9.88 -27.69
CA SER A 84 3.32 -10.29 -27.18
C SER A 84 2.32 -9.14 -27.03
N GLN A 85 2.76 -7.88 -27.17
CA GLN A 85 1.98 -6.68 -26.85
C GLN A 85 1.48 -6.64 -25.40
N ARG A 86 2.00 -7.52 -24.52
CA ARG A 86 1.62 -7.55 -23.12
C ARG A 86 2.12 -6.30 -22.41
N ARG A 87 1.19 -5.60 -21.76
CA ARG A 87 1.51 -4.41 -20.96
C ARG A 87 2.23 -4.81 -19.67
N ARG A 88 3.18 -3.98 -19.24
CA ARG A 88 4.02 -4.25 -18.08
C ARG A 88 3.58 -3.41 -16.90
N ARG A 89 3.61 -4.01 -15.71
CA ARG A 89 3.18 -3.34 -14.47
C ARG A 89 4.22 -2.30 -14.06
N VAL A 90 3.76 -1.11 -13.72
CA VAL A 90 4.49 -0.10 -12.95
C VAL A 90 3.64 0.34 -11.77
N MET A 91 4.29 0.85 -10.72
CA MET A 91 3.59 1.40 -9.56
C MET A 91 3.89 2.89 -9.47
N MET A 92 2.85 3.71 -9.54
CA MET A 92 2.93 5.15 -9.35
C MET A 92 2.59 5.48 -7.90
N LEU A 93 3.47 6.22 -7.23
CA LEU A 93 3.28 6.76 -5.88
C LEU A 93 3.26 8.28 -5.97
N LEU A 94 2.24 8.91 -5.39
CA LEU A 94 2.03 10.36 -5.39
C LEU A 94 2.28 10.91 -3.99
N PHE A 95 3.15 11.90 -3.91
CA PHE A 95 3.55 12.58 -2.68
C PHE A 95 3.16 14.05 -2.71
N LYS A 96 2.73 14.59 -1.57
CA LYS A 96 2.34 15.99 -1.39
C LYS A 96 3.10 16.62 -0.23
N GLY A 97 3.50 17.87 -0.39
CA GLY A 97 4.06 18.68 0.70
C GLY A 97 4.94 19.83 0.19
N GLU A 98 5.50 20.61 1.10
CA GLU A 98 6.48 21.64 0.76
C GLU A 98 7.77 21.02 0.22
N ASP A 99 8.29 21.56 -0.89
CA ASP A 99 9.46 21.06 -1.63
C ASP A 99 9.37 19.57 -1.99
N ALA A 100 8.17 19.05 -2.24
CA ALA A 100 7.98 17.61 -2.44
C ALA A 100 8.86 17.06 -3.56
N VAL A 101 9.01 17.78 -4.67
CA VAL A 101 9.80 17.29 -5.82
C VAL A 101 11.27 17.20 -5.45
N ARG A 102 11.83 18.26 -4.86
CA ARG A 102 13.23 18.30 -4.44
C ARG A 102 13.54 17.23 -3.39
N LYS A 103 12.71 17.13 -2.35
CA LYS A 103 12.88 16.15 -1.25
C LYS A 103 12.78 14.72 -1.75
N LEU A 104 11.79 14.41 -2.59
CA LEU A 104 11.62 13.08 -3.15
C LEU A 104 12.81 12.71 -4.06
N ARG A 105 13.24 13.65 -4.92
CA ARG A 105 14.40 13.44 -5.80
C ARG A 105 15.69 13.24 -5.04
N ALA A 106 15.89 13.92 -3.91
CA ALA A 106 17.06 13.72 -3.05
C ALA A 106 17.13 12.28 -2.48
N VAL A 107 15.99 11.69 -2.11
CA VAL A 107 15.92 10.29 -1.67
C VAL A 107 16.14 9.31 -2.83
N ILE A 108 15.62 9.64 -4.02
CA ILE A 108 15.76 8.80 -5.21
C ILE A 108 17.21 8.79 -5.72
N GLY A 109 17.86 9.96 -5.73
CA GLY A 109 19.22 10.15 -6.20
C GLY A 109 19.35 10.39 -7.70
N ASN A 110 20.56 10.75 -8.10
CA ASN A 110 20.98 10.83 -9.50
C ASN A 110 21.98 9.69 -9.78
N PHE A 111 22.05 9.23 -11.02
CA PHE A 111 23.17 8.39 -11.44
C PHE A 111 24.44 9.21 -11.50
N SER A 112 25.53 8.61 -11.03
CA SER A 112 26.88 9.06 -11.27
C SER A 112 27.73 7.83 -11.54
N PRO A 113 28.49 7.78 -12.65
CA PRO A 113 29.32 6.60 -12.98
C PRO A 113 30.40 6.32 -11.93
N HIS A 114 30.73 7.33 -11.10
CA HIS A 114 31.86 7.32 -10.18
C HIS A 114 31.41 7.18 -8.71
N ARG A 115 30.10 7.22 -8.43
CA ARG A 115 29.55 7.09 -7.08
C ARG A 115 28.92 5.71 -6.92
N ARG A 116 29.53 4.88 -6.08
CA ARG A 116 28.98 3.59 -5.64
C ARG A 116 28.71 3.71 -4.14
N GLY A 117 27.46 4.01 -3.78
CA GLY A 117 27.02 4.18 -2.40
C GLY A 117 25.84 3.28 -2.04
N GLY A 118 25.22 3.53 -0.89
CA GLY A 118 23.94 2.93 -0.49
C GLY A 118 22.94 3.98 0.01
N GLU A 119 23.22 5.25 -0.24
CA GLU A 119 22.53 6.39 0.36
C GLU A 119 21.15 6.60 -0.27
N THR A 120 21.11 6.66 -1.60
CA THR A 120 19.89 6.90 -2.37
C THR A 120 19.26 5.60 -2.85
N ILE A 121 18.02 5.67 -3.35
CA ILE A 121 17.34 4.51 -3.95
C ILE A 121 18.10 4.00 -5.16
N ARG A 122 18.58 4.90 -6.04
CA ARG A 122 19.35 4.52 -7.23
C ARG A 122 20.70 3.90 -6.88
N ASP A 123 21.36 4.32 -5.80
CA ASP A 123 22.61 3.67 -5.38
C ASP A 123 22.41 2.21 -4.97
N THR A 124 21.26 1.88 -4.35
CA THR A 124 20.99 0.53 -3.84
C THR A 124 20.28 -0.37 -4.86
N TYR A 125 19.38 0.21 -5.65
CA TYR A 125 18.46 -0.54 -6.50
C TYR A 125 18.56 -0.17 -7.97
N GLY A 126 19.30 0.88 -8.32
CA GLY A 126 19.60 1.23 -9.70
C GLY A 126 20.92 0.60 -10.13
N ASP A 127 21.06 0.39 -11.43
CA ASP A 127 22.26 -0.20 -12.02
C ASP A 127 22.65 0.60 -13.26
N LEU A 128 23.92 1.01 -13.34
CA LEU A 128 24.54 1.59 -14.54
C LEU A 128 25.89 0.91 -14.72
N ILE A 129 25.92 -0.11 -15.57
CA ILE A 129 27.10 -0.91 -15.84
C ILE A 129 27.68 -0.46 -17.17
N ILE A 130 28.90 0.08 -17.12
CA ILE A 130 29.67 0.55 -18.28
C ILE A 130 30.92 -0.33 -18.48
N ASP A 131 31.36 -0.51 -19.71
CA ASP A 131 32.63 -1.17 -20.05
C ASP A 131 33.83 -0.22 -19.96
N GLU A 132 35.02 -0.76 -20.25
CA GLU A 132 36.28 -0.01 -20.28
C GLU A 132 36.33 1.08 -21.38
N ASN A 133 35.41 1.03 -22.34
CA ASN A 133 35.28 1.99 -23.45
C ASN A 133 34.09 2.93 -23.25
N ASP A 134 33.58 3.06 -22.01
CA ASP A 134 32.41 3.83 -21.63
C ASP A 134 31.08 3.40 -22.30
N ASN A 135 30.98 2.23 -22.92
CA ASN A 135 29.71 1.73 -23.46
C ASN A 135 28.81 1.19 -22.36
N VAL A 136 27.51 1.48 -22.44
CA VAL A 136 26.52 1.01 -21.45
C VAL A 136 26.14 -0.44 -21.76
N HIS A 137 26.54 -1.36 -20.89
CA HIS A 137 26.13 -2.77 -20.96
C HIS A 137 24.73 -2.99 -20.38
N TYR A 138 24.42 -2.33 -19.26
CA TYR A 138 23.15 -2.50 -18.57
C TYR A 138 22.75 -1.23 -17.84
N PHE A 139 21.45 -0.93 -17.89
CA PHE A 139 20.85 0.22 -17.22
C PHE A 139 19.50 -0.14 -16.60
N GLU A 140 19.35 0.12 -15.31
CA GLU A 140 18.10 0.01 -14.54
C GLU A 140 17.94 1.26 -13.66
N PRO A 141 16.94 2.12 -13.90
CA PRO A 141 16.77 3.34 -13.11
C PRO A 141 16.18 3.12 -11.73
N ALA A 142 15.58 1.94 -11.47
CA ALA A 142 14.80 1.54 -10.31
C ALA A 142 13.50 2.32 -10.11
N VAL A 143 13.61 3.65 -10.08
CA VAL A 143 12.55 4.61 -9.87
C VAL A 143 12.71 5.80 -10.83
N LEU A 144 11.60 6.22 -11.42
CA LEU A 144 11.51 7.48 -12.18
C LEU A 144 10.82 8.56 -11.35
N ALA A 145 11.30 9.80 -11.47
CA ALA A 145 10.72 10.98 -10.85
C ALA A 145 11.00 12.22 -11.70
N ALA A 146 10.19 13.26 -11.54
CA ALA A 146 10.41 14.54 -12.22
C ALA A 146 11.61 15.31 -11.61
N PRO A 147 12.31 16.13 -12.41
CA PRO A 147 13.39 17.00 -11.92
C PRO A 147 12.91 18.27 -11.25
N THR A 148 11.79 18.82 -11.72
CA THR A 148 11.28 20.14 -11.28
C THR A 148 9.78 20.09 -11.01
N PRO A 149 9.23 21.01 -10.20
CA PRO A 149 7.78 21.13 -9.99
C PRO A 149 6.99 21.34 -11.29
N ALA A 150 7.51 22.13 -12.22
CA ALA A 150 6.87 22.38 -13.51
C ALA A 150 6.74 21.10 -14.34
N GLU A 151 7.81 20.28 -14.40
CA GLU A 151 7.76 18.99 -15.08
C GLU A 151 6.91 17.96 -14.34
N ALA A 152 6.93 17.97 -13.00
CA ALA A 152 6.06 17.12 -12.20
C ALA A 152 4.59 17.37 -12.55
N ARG A 153 4.17 18.64 -12.67
CA ARG A 153 2.83 19.02 -13.11
C ARG A 153 2.49 18.45 -14.49
N THR A 154 3.29 18.76 -15.50
CA THR A 154 3.02 18.33 -16.89
C THR A 154 2.94 16.82 -17.00
N LYS A 155 3.88 16.11 -16.38
CA LYS A 155 3.93 14.64 -16.39
C LYS A 155 2.76 14.05 -15.61
N LEU A 156 2.42 14.56 -14.43
CA LEU A 156 1.28 14.08 -13.65
C LEU A 156 -0.04 14.24 -14.41
N LEU A 157 -0.26 15.38 -15.08
CA LEU A 157 -1.44 15.61 -15.91
C LEU A 157 -1.51 14.62 -17.08
N LEU A 158 -0.37 14.30 -17.71
CA LEU A 158 -0.31 13.23 -18.72
C LEU A 158 -0.70 11.87 -18.13
N TRP A 159 -0.13 11.47 -16.99
CA TRP A 159 -0.48 10.20 -16.36
C TRP A 159 -1.94 10.16 -15.89
N ALA A 160 -2.50 11.29 -15.45
CA ALA A 160 -3.90 11.44 -15.06
C ALA A 160 -4.85 11.23 -16.26
N LYS A 161 -4.53 11.82 -17.43
CA LYS A 161 -5.26 11.64 -18.70
C LYS A 161 -5.46 10.17 -19.06
N TYR A 162 -4.46 9.33 -18.84
CA TYR A 162 -4.49 7.90 -19.16
C TYR A 162 -4.88 7.00 -17.97
N SER A 163 -5.18 7.58 -16.81
CA SER A 163 -5.25 6.82 -15.56
C SER A 163 -6.43 5.85 -15.45
N ASP A 164 -7.52 6.12 -16.18
CA ASP A 164 -8.68 5.24 -16.25
C ASP A 164 -8.48 4.07 -17.22
N THR A 165 -7.75 4.28 -18.32
CA THR A 165 -7.51 3.23 -19.33
C THR A 165 -6.32 2.34 -18.99
N ASP A 166 -5.29 2.93 -18.37
CA ASP A 166 -4.00 2.28 -18.17
C ASP A 166 -3.74 1.94 -16.70
N GLY A 167 -4.61 2.33 -15.77
CA GLY A 167 -4.40 2.14 -14.34
C GLY A 167 -5.54 1.45 -13.61
N GLY A 168 -5.31 1.13 -12.34
CA GLY A 168 -6.32 0.56 -11.43
C GLY A 168 -5.91 -0.81 -10.91
N VAL A 169 -6.86 -1.76 -10.95
CA VAL A 169 -6.58 -3.17 -10.69
C VAL A 169 -6.25 -3.82 -12.03
N LEU A 170 -4.99 -4.13 -12.26
CA LEU A 170 -4.50 -4.57 -13.55
C LEU A 170 -4.95 -6.00 -13.86
N GLU A 171 -5.29 -6.24 -15.13
CA GLU A 171 -5.74 -7.54 -15.62
C GLU A 171 -4.89 -7.99 -16.81
N ASN A 172 -4.71 -9.29 -16.98
CA ASN A 172 -3.97 -9.88 -18.11
C ASN A 172 -2.52 -9.38 -18.28
N VAL A 173 -1.90 -8.92 -17.18
CA VAL A 173 -0.51 -8.42 -17.15
C VAL A 173 0.52 -9.46 -16.67
N ILE A 174 0.05 -10.60 -16.17
CA ILE A 174 0.88 -11.72 -15.71
C ILE A 174 0.74 -12.90 -16.67
N GLN A 175 1.84 -13.61 -16.90
CA GLN A 175 1.83 -14.87 -17.65
C GLN A 175 1.83 -16.04 -16.67
N TYR A 176 0.88 -16.94 -16.88
CA TYR A 176 0.74 -18.18 -16.14
C TYR A 176 1.06 -19.37 -17.06
N GLY A 177 1.59 -20.44 -16.48
CA GLY A 177 1.82 -21.71 -17.17
C GLY A 177 0.52 -22.47 -17.44
N PRO A 178 0.55 -23.52 -18.29
CA PRO A 178 -0.61 -24.36 -18.54
C PRO A 178 -1.19 -24.95 -17.25
N GLY A 179 -2.49 -24.76 -17.01
CA GLY A 179 -3.20 -25.27 -15.84
C GLY A 179 -3.08 -24.43 -14.56
N GLU A 180 -2.27 -23.36 -14.57
CA GLU A 180 -2.22 -22.41 -13.45
C GLU A 180 -3.46 -21.50 -13.46
N VAL A 181 -4.20 -21.50 -12.36
CA VAL A 181 -5.37 -20.63 -12.17
C VAL A 181 -4.99 -19.49 -11.23
N PRO A 182 -5.02 -18.23 -11.69
CA PRO A 182 -4.72 -17.09 -10.83
C PRO A 182 -5.81 -16.88 -9.79
N GLU A 183 -5.39 -16.54 -8.59
CA GLU A 183 -6.25 -16.12 -7.49
C GLU A 183 -5.84 -14.72 -7.05
N ARG A 184 -6.80 -13.91 -6.61
CA ARG A 184 -6.56 -12.58 -6.03
C ARG A 184 -6.89 -12.57 -4.55
N THR A 185 -6.10 -11.83 -3.78
CA THR A 185 -6.37 -11.58 -2.36
C THR A 185 -6.08 -10.12 -2.00
N LEU A 186 -6.84 -9.60 -1.02
CA LEU A 186 -6.64 -8.26 -0.49
C LEU A 186 -5.72 -8.32 0.73
N VAL A 187 -4.79 -7.38 0.79
CA VAL A 187 -4.01 -7.06 1.98
C VAL A 187 -4.23 -5.59 2.34
N LEU A 188 -4.54 -5.31 3.60
CA LEU A 188 -4.55 -3.95 4.15
C LEU A 188 -3.38 -3.79 5.13
N LEU A 189 -2.49 -2.85 4.85
CA LEU A 189 -1.54 -2.34 5.84
C LEU A 189 -2.27 -1.34 6.72
N LYS A 190 -2.42 -1.66 8.01
CA LYS A 190 -3.29 -0.93 8.95
C LYS A 190 -2.77 0.47 9.32
N PRO A 191 -3.62 1.35 9.86
CA PRO A 191 -3.26 2.74 10.17
C PRO A 191 -2.09 2.95 11.13
N ASP A 192 -1.82 2.00 12.03
CA ASP A 192 -0.67 2.06 12.93
C ASP A 192 0.68 2.18 12.19
N ASN A 193 0.74 1.73 10.94
CA ASN A 193 1.96 1.80 10.12
C ASN A 193 2.22 3.20 9.52
N PHE A 194 1.25 4.11 9.61
CA PHE A 194 1.31 5.45 9.00
C PHE A 194 1.22 6.58 10.02
N LYS A 195 1.18 6.27 11.33
CA LYS A 195 1.18 7.28 12.41
C LYS A 195 2.41 8.18 12.38
N PHE A 196 3.56 7.61 11.99
CA PHE A 196 4.81 8.34 11.81
C PHE A 196 5.48 7.88 10.52
N PRO A 197 6.25 8.76 9.84
CA PRO A 197 7.09 8.36 8.72
C PRO A 197 8.05 7.25 9.13
N SER A 198 7.85 6.04 8.61
CA SER A 198 8.66 4.87 8.98
C SER A 198 8.82 3.92 7.80
N GLY A 199 9.85 3.07 7.86
CA GLY A 199 10.06 2.00 6.88
C GLY A 199 9.08 0.83 7.01
N ARG A 200 8.21 0.82 8.04
CA ARG A 200 7.35 -0.32 8.37
C ARG A 200 6.44 -0.76 7.20
N PRO A 201 5.73 0.13 6.48
CA PRO A 201 4.91 -0.29 5.35
C PRO A 201 5.71 -1.01 4.27
N GLY A 202 6.86 -0.45 3.88
CA GLY A 202 7.74 -1.04 2.88
C GLY A 202 8.33 -2.38 3.33
N ASN A 203 8.77 -2.48 4.58
CA ASN A 203 9.30 -3.73 5.13
C ASN A 203 8.25 -4.85 5.16
N MET A 204 6.97 -4.55 5.42
CA MET A 204 5.92 -5.57 5.32
C MET A 204 5.68 -6.03 3.88
N ILE A 205 5.70 -5.11 2.91
CA ILE A 205 5.61 -5.46 1.49
C ILE A 205 6.78 -6.36 1.07
N ASP A 206 7.98 -6.11 1.62
CA ASP A 206 9.15 -6.97 1.42
C ASP A 206 8.93 -8.39 1.96
N PHE A 207 8.32 -8.54 3.15
CA PHE A 207 7.95 -9.86 3.67
C PHE A 207 6.95 -10.58 2.76
N PHE A 208 5.91 -9.90 2.29
CA PHE A 208 4.94 -10.49 1.37
C PHE A 208 5.56 -10.88 0.02
N SER A 209 6.67 -10.26 -0.40
CA SER A 209 7.35 -10.61 -1.65
C SER A 209 7.85 -12.06 -1.69
N ARG A 210 8.10 -12.66 -0.52
CA ARG A 210 8.51 -14.08 -0.36
C ARG A 210 7.47 -15.06 -0.89
N THR A 211 6.22 -14.62 -1.07
CA THR A 211 5.15 -15.44 -1.64
C THR A 211 5.30 -15.68 -3.15
N GLY A 212 6.11 -14.87 -3.84
CA GLY A 212 6.20 -14.86 -5.30
C GLY A 212 4.94 -14.32 -6.00
N LEU A 213 4.00 -13.72 -5.25
CA LEU A 213 2.79 -13.12 -5.80
C LEU A 213 3.06 -11.74 -6.41
N PHE A 214 2.17 -11.33 -7.30
CA PHE A 214 2.27 -10.07 -8.02
C PHE A 214 1.33 -9.03 -7.44
N ILE A 215 1.84 -7.84 -7.10
CA ILE A 215 0.97 -6.69 -6.83
C ILE A 215 0.35 -6.25 -8.16
N VAL A 216 -0.99 -6.25 -8.23
CA VAL A 216 -1.77 -5.83 -9.40
C VAL A 216 -2.71 -4.66 -9.10
N GLY A 217 -2.90 -4.32 -7.82
CA GLY A 217 -3.62 -3.12 -7.41
C GLY A 217 -2.99 -2.53 -6.15
N ILE A 218 -3.01 -1.20 -6.04
CA ILE A 218 -2.60 -0.47 -4.83
C ILE A 218 -3.48 0.78 -4.70
N LYS A 219 -3.86 1.12 -3.46
CA LYS A 219 -4.61 2.33 -3.13
C LYS A 219 -4.17 2.86 -1.76
N VAL A 220 -3.86 4.14 -1.69
CA VAL A 220 -3.84 4.85 -0.39
C VAL A 220 -5.29 5.10 -0.03
N HIS A 221 -5.74 4.54 1.09
CA HIS A 221 -7.15 4.51 1.42
C HIS A 221 -7.40 5.07 2.82
N ARG A 222 -8.59 5.65 2.98
CA ARG A 222 -9.11 6.16 4.24
C ARG A 222 -10.54 5.66 4.36
N MET A 223 -10.72 4.53 5.05
CA MET A 223 -12.02 3.88 5.13
C MET A 223 -13.03 4.82 5.78
N SER A 224 -14.20 4.99 5.16
CA SER A 224 -15.33 5.60 5.84
C SER A 224 -15.81 4.72 7.00
N VAL A 225 -16.58 5.28 7.92
CA VAL A 225 -17.18 4.50 9.02
C VAL A 225 -18.08 3.41 8.46
N ALA A 226 -18.87 3.71 7.42
CA ALA A 226 -19.70 2.74 6.72
C ALA A 226 -18.88 1.60 6.08
N GLN A 227 -17.80 1.93 5.37
CA GLN A 227 -16.92 0.92 4.78
C GLN A 227 -16.27 0.03 5.84
N ALA A 228 -15.79 0.59 6.95
CA ALA A 228 -15.19 -0.17 8.03
C ALA A 228 -16.21 -1.09 8.72
N MET A 229 -17.44 -0.61 8.95
CA MET A 229 -18.53 -1.43 9.49
C MET A 229 -18.88 -2.59 8.56
N GLU A 230 -19.03 -2.32 7.27
CA GLU A 230 -19.32 -3.36 6.28
C GLU A 230 -18.17 -4.35 6.24
N PHE A 231 -16.93 -3.89 6.07
CA PHE A 231 -15.74 -4.73 5.95
C PHE A 231 -15.62 -5.73 7.11
N TYR A 232 -15.71 -5.24 8.35
CA TYR A 232 -15.54 -6.04 9.56
C TYR A 232 -16.81 -6.71 10.08
N ALA A 233 -17.96 -6.61 9.38
CA ALA A 233 -19.21 -7.23 9.81
C ALA A 233 -19.08 -8.72 10.23
N PRO A 234 -18.34 -9.60 9.52
CA PRO A 234 -18.15 -10.99 9.95
C PRO A 234 -17.42 -11.14 11.31
N VAL A 235 -16.57 -10.17 11.66
CA VAL A 235 -15.85 -10.16 12.94
C VAL A 235 -16.81 -9.80 14.09
N ARG A 236 -17.82 -8.96 13.85
CA ARG A 236 -18.83 -8.60 14.85
C ARG A 236 -19.57 -9.82 15.40
N GLU A 237 -19.98 -10.72 14.51
CA GLU A 237 -20.67 -11.97 14.88
C GLU A 237 -19.75 -12.88 15.71
N THR A 238 -18.50 -13.02 15.27
CA THR A 238 -17.49 -13.81 15.99
C THR A 238 -17.20 -13.25 17.39
N LEU A 239 -17.10 -11.92 17.53
CA LEU A 239 -16.86 -11.25 18.81
C LEU A 239 -17.96 -11.50 19.83
N ARG A 240 -19.24 -11.50 19.41
CA ARG A 240 -20.39 -11.75 20.30
C ARG A 240 -20.30 -13.08 21.03
N ASN A 241 -19.70 -14.09 20.40
CA ASN A 241 -19.52 -15.40 21.00
C ASN A 241 -18.21 -15.50 21.79
N ALA A 242 -17.11 -14.91 21.28
CA ALA A 242 -15.77 -15.11 21.83
C ALA A 242 -15.48 -14.35 23.14
N VAL A 243 -16.25 -13.29 23.48
CA VAL A 243 -15.92 -12.42 24.62
C VAL A 243 -16.64 -12.75 25.92
N LYS A 244 -17.68 -13.60 25.90
CA LYS A 244 -18.55 -13.86 27.06
C LYS A 244 -17.76 -14.29 28.29
N GLU A 245 -16.90 -15.29 28.15
CA GLU A 245 -16.09 -15.82 29.25
C GLU A 245 -15.06 -14.79 29.76
N ARG A 246 -14.39 -14.08 28.85
CA ARG A 246 -13.38 -13.06 29.22
C ARG A 246 -14.01 -11.91 30.00
N VAL A 247 -15.19 -11.47 29.59
CA VAL A 247 -15.97 -10.43 30.27
C VAL A 247 -16.46 -10.91 31.62
N ALA A 248 -16.97 -12.15 31.71
CA ALA A 248 -17.40 -12.73 32.97
C ALA A 248 -16.27 -12.73 34.02
N VAL A 249 -15.08 -13.20 33.64
CA VAL A 249 -13.90 -13.22 34.52
C VAL A 249 -13.49 -11.81 34.95
N ARG A 250 -13.45 -10.85 34.01
CA ARG A 250 -13.07 -9.46 34.32
C ARG A 250 -14.11 -8.75 35.19
N ALA A 251 -15.40 -8.93 34.91
CA ALA A 251 -16.49 -8.35 35.67
C ALA A 251 -16.50 -8.90 37.10
N LYS A 252 -16.37 -10.23 37.25
CA LYS A 252 -16.21 -10.87 38.56
C LYS A 252 -15.05 -10.26 39.34
N ALA A 253 -13.85 -10.25 38.76
CA ALA A 253 -12.67 -9.74 39.45
C ALA A 253 -12.80 -8.26 39.86
N ALA A 254 -13.45 -7.44 39.02
CA ALA A 254 -13.70 -6.04 39.34
C ALA A 254 -14.73 -5.87 40.48
N LEU A 255 -15.83 -6.62 40.44
CA LEU A 255 -16.91 -6.54 41.44
C LEU A 255 -16.49 -7.13 42.79
N GLU A 256 -15.81 -8.28 42.81
CA GLU A 256 -15.30 -8.88 44.05
C GLU A 256 -14.31 -7.94 44.75
N ARG A 257 -13.46 -7.26 43.98
CA ARG A 257 -12.50 -6.28 44.52
C ARG A 257 -13.17 -5.03 45.08
N GLU A 258 -14.18 -4.50 44.38
CA GLU A 258 -14.81 -3.22 44.76
C GLU A 258 -15.85 -3.38 45.87
N LEU A 259 -16.55 -4.51 45.90
CA LEU A 259 -17.66 -4.76 46.82
C LEU A 259 -17.29 -5.67 48.00
N ASP A 260 -16.09 -6.25 48.01
CA ASP A 260 -15.62 -7.23 49.00
C ASP A 260 -16.58 -8.43 49.16
N ILE A 261 -17.08 -8.94 48.03
CA ILE A 261 -17.96 -10.12 47.97
C ILE A 261 -17.30 -11.24 47.20
N LYS A 262 -17.80 -12.48 47.35
CA LYS A 262 -17.48 -13.60 46.47
C LYS A 262 -18.63 -13.87 45.51
N ILE A 263 -18.31 -13.98 44.23
CA ILE A 263 -19.30 -14.24 43.16
C ILE A 263 -19.16 -15.71 42.73
N PRO A 264 -20.20 -16.54 42.96
CA PRO A 264 -20.18 -17.93 42.52
C PRO A 264 -20.20 -18.07 40.98
N GLU A 265 -19.92 -19.27 40.49
CA GLU A 265 -19.77 -19.51 39.04
C GLU A 265 -21.05 -19.25 38.24
N VAL A 266 -22.23 -19.46 38.84
CA VAL A 266 -23.52 -19.29 38.16
C VAL A 266 -23.73 -17.81 37.84
N GLU A 267 -23.55 -16.94 38.83
CA GLU A 267 -23.65 -15.49 38.71
C GLU A 267 -22.55 -14.94 37.80
N GLN A 268 -21.33 -15.52 37.85
CA GLN A 268 -20.27 -15.18 36.89
C GLN A 268 -20.70 -15.44 35.44
N ARG A 269 -21.33 -16.58 35.15
CA ARG A 269 -21.85 -16.87 33.80
C ARG A 269 -22.94 -15.87 33.41
N GLN A 270 -23.85 -15.55 34.32
CA GLN A 270 -24.90 -14.54 34.08
C GLN A 270 -24.31 -13.15 33.78
N LEU A 271 -23.26 -12.73 34.48
CA LEU A 271 -22.53 -11.49 34.17
C LEU A 271 -21.96 -11.52 32.75
N GLY A 272 -21.40 -12.65 32.32
CA GLY A 272 -20.91 -12.85 30.96
C GLY A 272 -22.01 -12.76 29.89
N GLU A 273 -23.19 -13.31 30.16
CA GLU A 273 -24.35 -13.23 29.27
C GLU A 273 -24.90 -11.81 29.16
N MET A 274 -24.95 -11.09 30.28
CA MET A 274 -25.47 -9.72 30.35
C MET A 274 -24.51 -8.71 29.70
N LEU A 275 -23.22 -8.77 30.04
CA LEU A 275 -22.23 -7.78 29.59
C LEU A 275 -21.56 -8.15 28.27
N GLY A 276 -21.57 -9.44 27.89
CA GLY A 276 -20.94 -9.95 26.68
C GLY A 276 -21.37 -9.21 25.40
N PRO A 277 -22.68 -9.05 25.11
CA PRO A 277 -23.14 -8.32 23.94
C PRO A 277 -22.68 -6.86 23.92
N LEU A 278 -22.77 -6.15 25.05
CA LEU A 278 -22.36 -4.75 25.16
C LEU A 278 -20.85 -4.60 24.94
N TYR A 279 -20.06 -5.49 25.53
CA TYR A 279 -18.61 -5.50 25.36
C TYR A 279 -18.21 -5.86 23.94
N ALA A 280 -18.84 -6.86 23.31
CA ALA A 280 -18.59 -7.24 21.92
C ALA A 280 -18.84 -6.07 20.97
N GLU A 281 -19.94 -5.35 21.18
CA GLU A 281 -20.29 -4.18 20.39
C GLU A 281 -19.26 -3.04 20.59
N SER A 282 -18.85 -2.78 21.84
CA SER A 282 -17.78 -1.82 22.13
C SER A 282 -16.44 -2.20 21.49
N GLN A 283 -16.08 -3.50 21.48
CA GLN A 283 -14.87 -3.96 20.79
C GLN A 283 -14.97 -3.78 19.28
N PHE A 284 -16.15 -4.01 18.70
CA PHE A 284 -16.40 -3.76 17.28
C PHE A 284 -16.27 -2.27 16.95
N ASP A 285 -16.88 -1.40 17.76
CA ASP A 285 -16.77 0.07 17.62
C ASP A 285 -15.30 0.53 17.69
N ASN A 286 -14.47 -0.11 18.53
CA ASN A 286 -13.05 0.17 18.61
C ASN A 286 -12.28 -0.26 17.34
N ILE A 287 -12.66 -1.36 16.69
CA ILE A 287 -12.08 -1.77 15.39
C ILE A 287 -12.43 -0.75 14.31
N VAL A 288 -13.70 -0.34 14.26
CA VAL A 288 -14.17 0.68 13.30
C VAL A 288 -13.44 2.00 13.55
N ARG A 289 -13.33 2.46 14.80
CA ARG A 289 -12.57 3.66 15.16
C ARG A 289 -11.10 3.55 14.78
N PHE A 290 -10.47 2.41 15.02
CA PHE A 290 -9.06 2.21 14.66
C PHE A 290 -8.82 2.29 13.14
N MET A 291 -9.78 1.84 12.33
CA MET A 291 -9.63 1.78 10.86
C MET A 291 -10.10 3.05 10.13
N SER A 292 -11.05 3.79 10.71
CA SER A 292 -11.68 4.96 10.07
C SER A 292 -11.43 6.29 10.81
N GLY A 293 -11.03 6.24 12.09
CA GLY A 293 -10.80 7.40 12.96
C GLY A 293 -11.99 7.77 13.85
N SER A 294 -13.19 7.25 13.58
CA SER A 294 -14.39 7.48 14.39
C SER A 294 -15.14 6.16 14.61
N SER A 295 -15.78 6.00 15.76
CA SER A 295 -16.72 4.88 15.94
C SER A 295 -18.09 5.20 15.31
N PRO A 296 -18.94 4.19 15.07
CA PRO A 296 -20.31 4.39 14.62
C PRO A 296 -21.15 5.25 15.57
N ARG A 297 -20.83 5.25 16.87
CA ARG A 297 -21.54 6.02 17.89
C ARG A 297 -21.13 7.49 17.96
N GLU A 298 -19.91 7.80 17.52
CA GLU A 298 -19.34 9.15 17.52
C GLU A 298 -19.55 9.87 16.19
N CYS A 299 -19.70 9.11 15.09
CA CYS A 299 -19.81 9.67 13.75
C CYS A 299 -21.20 10.29 13.52
N ASP A 300 -21.23 11.48 12.95
CA ASP A 300 -22.46 12.08 12.43
C ASP A 300 -23.06 11.16 11.35
N PRO A 301 -24.34 10.75 11.45
CA PRO A 301 -24.98 9.89 10.46
C PRO A 301 -24.86 10.40 9.01
N SER A 302 -24.80 11.71 8.79
CA SER A 302 -24.63 12.31 7.46
C SER A 302 -23.25 12.08 6.85
N LYS A 303 -22.23 11.77 7.67
CA LYS A 303 -20.82 11.62 7.27
C LYS A 303 -20.35 10.18 7.22
N LEU A 304 -21.24 9.20 7.43
CA LEU A 304 -20.86 7.79 7.53
C LEU A 304 -20.13 7.27 6.29
N THR A 305 -20.40 7.83 5.11
CA THR A 305 -19.80 7.45 3.83
C THR A 305 -18.62 8.33 3.43
N GLU A 306 -18.35 9.43 4.13
CA GLU A 306 -17.20 10.29 3.87
C GLU A 306 -15.89 9.57 4.21
N PRO A 307 -14.77 9.85 3.49
CA PRO A 307 -13.48 9.28 3.82
C PRO A 307 -13.07 9.54 5.28
N GLY A 308 -12.59 8.50 5.96
CA GLY A 308 -12.14 8.60 7.34
C GLY A 308 -10.84 9.40 7.52
N THR A 309 -10.40 9.56 8.77
CA THR A 309 -9.17 10.29 9.12
C THR A 309 -7.94 9.39 9.27
N GLU A 310 -8.12 8.06 9.28
CA GLU A 310 -7.03 7.10 9.41
C GLU A 310 -6.58 6.59 8.04
N LYS A 311 -5.27 6.60 7.81
CA LYS A 311 -4.67 6.21 6.51
C LYS A 311 -4.26 4.75 6.54
N CYS A 312 -4.64 3.99 5.53
CA CYS A 312 -4.13 2.65 5.28
C CYS A 312 -3.65 2.52 3.83
N ILE A 313 -2.96 1.43 3.52
CA ILE A 313 -2.67 1.04 2.13
C ILE A 313 -3.35 -0.28 1.85
N ALA A 314 -4.16 -0.31 0.80
CA ALA A 314 -4.74 -1.51 0.23
C ALA A 314 -3.89 -2.02 -0.93
N LEU A 315 -3.62 -3.31 -0.95
CA LEU A 315 -2.86 -4.02 -1.97
C LEU A 315 -3.67 -5.22 -2.46
N ILE A 316 -3.74 -5.41 -3.78
CA ILE A 316 -4.24 -6.65 -4.38
C ILE A 316 -3.05 -7.45 -4.88
N TYR A 317 -2.90 -8.64 -4.31
CA TYR A 317 -1.92 -9.63 -4.74
C TYR A 317 -2.60 -10.67 -5.63
N GLU A 318 -1.94 -11.04 -6.74
CA GLU A 318 -2.41 -12.01 -7.71
C GLU A 318 -1.39 -13.13 -7.92
N GLY A 319 -1.88 -14.37 -8.01
CA GLY A 319 -1.10 -15.56 -8.35
C GLY A 319 -1.74 -16.83 -7.84
N VAL A 320 -1.13 -17.98 -8.11
CA VAL A 320 -1.66 -19.28 -7.68
C VAL A 320 -1.62 -19.39 -6.15
N ASN A 321 -2.75 -19.77 -5.54
CA ASN A 321 -2.95 -19.93 -4.09
C ASN A 321 -2.68 -18.63 -3.30
N ALA A 322 -3.13 -17.49 -3.82
CA ALA A 322 -2.79 -16.18 -3.28
C ALA A 322 -3.24 -15.99 -1.82
N VAL A 323 -4.49 -16.33 -1.47
CA VAL A 323 -4.98 -16.21 -0.09
C VAL A 323 -4.14 -17.03 0.87
N ALA A 324 -3.90 -18.31 0.55
CA ALA A 324 -3.14 -19.21 1.40
C ALA A 324 -1.69 -18.74 1.62
N LYS A 325 -1.00 -18.34 0.54
CA LYS A 325 0.38 -17.85 0.60
C LYS A 325 0.51 -16.57 1.43
N ILE A 326 -0.38 -15.60 1.25
CA ILE A 326 -0.39 -14.36 2.04
C ILE A 326 -0.63 -14.66 3.52
N ARG A 327 -1.60 -15.52 3.85
CA ARG A 327 -1.89 -15.88 5.25
C ARG A 327 -0.72 -16.59 5.93
N SER A 328 -0.01 -17.45 5.19
CA SER A 328 1.18 -18.13 5.69
C SER A 328 2.27 -17.14 6.13
N VAL A 329 2.56 -16.13 5.30
CA VAL A 329 3.54 -15.07 5.64
C VAL A 329 3.02 -14.13 6.74
N LEU A 330 1.71 -13.87 6.78
CA LEU A 330 1.11 -12.98 7.76
C LEU A 330 1.17 -13.57 9.19
N GLY A 331 0.93 -14.87 9.34
CA GLY A 331 0.84 -15.55 10.63
C GLY A 331 -0.53 -15.41 11.33
N PRO A 332 -0.74 -16.11 12.46
CA PRO A 332 -2.00 -16.11 13.20
C PRO A 332 -2.34 -14.72 13.76
N THR A 333 -3.63 -14.46 14.02
CA THR A 333 -4.15 -13.14 14.41
C THR A 333 -3.50 -12.55 15.66
N ASP A 334 -3.08 -13.41 16.60
CA ASP A 334 -2.37 -13.05 17.82
C ASP A 334 -0.85 -13.06 17.58
N PRO A 335 -0.17 -11.89 17.59
CA PRO A 335 1.28 -11.78 17.46
C PRO A 335 2.08 -12.66 18.43
N SER A 336 1.57 -12.88 19.64
CA SER A 336 2.28 -13.67 20.67
C SER A 336 2.38 -15.15 20.29
N LYS A 337 1.43 -15.62 19.48
CA LYS A 337 1.34 -17.01 18.97
C LYS A 337 1.92 -17.17 17.55
N ALA A 338 2.36 -16.07 16.94
CA ALA A 338 2.86 -16.07 15.58
C ALA A 338 4.32 -16.55 15.53
N PRO A 339 4.70 -17.40 14.55
CA PRO A 339 6.07 -17.91 14.45
C PRO A 339 7.05 -16.78 14.10
N PRO A 340 8.31 -16.87 14.53
CA PRO A 340 9.37 -15.96 14.08
C PRO A 340 9.41 -15.84 12.55
N GLY A 341 9.65 -14.62 12.04
CA GLY A 341 9.66 -14.37 10.60
C GLY A 341 8.29 -14.23 9.93
N SER A 342 7.19 -14.28 10.68
CA SER A 342 5.87 -13.85 10.20
C SER A 342 5.61 -12.37 10.46
N ILE A 343 4.83 -11.71 9.61
CA ILE A 343 4.60 -10.26 9.73
C ILE A 343 3.97 -9.89 11.08
N ARG A 344 2.99 -10.66 11.56
CA ARG A 344 2.35 -10.38 12.85
C ARG A 344 3.32 -10.53 14.02
N ARG A 345 4.29 -11.44 13.95
CA ARG A 345 5.32 -11.58 14.99
C ARG A 345 6.28 -10.39 15.01
N GLU A 346 6.74 -9.96 13.83
CA GLU A 346 7.75 -8.91 13.70
C GLU A 346 7.18 -7.50 13.89
N PHE A 347 5.94 -7.27 13.46
CA PHE A 347 5.35 -5.92 13.40
C PHE A 347 4.12 -5.74 14.28
N GLY A 348 3.45 -6.82 14.71
CA GLY A 348 2.22 -6.72 15.50
C GLY A 348 2.49 -6.45 16.98
N ALA A 349 1.69 -5.58 17.59
CA ALA A 349 1.74 -5.29 19.03
C ALA A 349 0.76 -6.15 19.84
N ASN A 350 -0.45 -6.35 19.32
CA ASN A 350 -1.49 -7.18 19.93
C ASN A 350 -2.54 -7.59 18.88
N ILE A 351 -3.61 -8.29 19.30
CA ILE A 351 -4.66 -8.80 18.41
C ILE A 351 -5.33 -7.68 17.57
N MET A 352 -5.53 -6.49 18.13
CA MET A 352 -6.16 -5.35 17.45
C MET A 352 -5.16 -4.65 16.51
N VAL A 353 -3.96 -4.38 17.03
CA VAL A 353 -2.85 -3.71 16.33
C VAL A 353 -1.85 -4.77 15.84
N ASN A 354 -2.31 -5.62 14.93
CA ASN A 354 -1.53 -6.74 14.38
C ASN A 354 -0.90 -6.44 13.02
N ALA A 355 -0.58 -5.17 12.76
CA ALA A 355 0.11 -4.63 11.58
C ALA A 355 -0.64 -4.73 10.23
N ALA A 356 -1.25 -5.88 9.89
CA ALA A 356 -1.94 -6.06 8.63
C ALA A 356 -3.18 -6.98 8.71
N HIS A 357 -4.12 -6.71 7.83
CA HIS A 357 -5.26 -7.60 7.50
C HIS A 357 -4.98 -8.28 6.16
N ALA A 358 -5.45 -9.53 6.03
CA ALA A 358 -5.52 -10.22 4.76
C ALA A 358 -6.79 -11.08 4.70
N SER A 359 -7.37 -11.20 3.51
CA SER A 359 -8.56 -12.04 3.29
C SER A 359 -8.32 -13.49 3.73
N ASP A 360 -9.37 -14.15 4.19
CA ASP A 360 -9.32 -15.52 4.71
C ASP A 360 -9.84 -16.59 3.76
N SER A 361 -10.57 -16.20 2.72
CA SER A 361 -11.01 -17.05 1.62
C SER A 361 -11.08 -16.26 0.30
N PRO A 362 -11.13 -16.93 -0.87
CA PRO A 362 -11.38 -16.27 -2.14
C PRO A 362 -12.71 -15.49 -2.18
N GLU A 363 -13.75 -16.00 -1.52
CA GLU A 363 -15.06 -15.35 -1.42
C GLU A 363 -14.96 -14.03 -0.65
N ASN A 364 -14.28 -14.07 0.49
CA ASN A 364 -14.05 -12.87 1.30
C ASN A 364 -13.10 -11.89 0.60
N ALA A 365 -12.10 -12.36 -0.14
CA ALA A 365 -11.28 -11.49 -0.97
C ALA A 365 -12.13 -10.69 -1.99
N ARG A 366 -13.05 -11.35 -2.71
CA ARG A 366 -13.94 -10.67 -3.66
C ARG A 366 -14.84 -9.63 -2.98
N ARG A 367 -15.41 -9.97 -1.83
CA ARG A 367 -16.24 -9.08 -1.02
C ARG A 367 -15.45 -7.87 -0.52
N GLU A 368 -14.32 -8.12 0.12
CA GLU A 368 -13.44 -7.09 0.69
C GLU A 368 -12.90 -6.14 -0.38
N MET A 369 -12.48 -6.65 -1.55
CA MET A 369 -12.03 -5.82 -2.67
C MET A 369 -13.13 -4.90 -3.19
N ARG A 370 -14.39 -5.35 -3.21
CA ARG A 370 -15.54 -4.52 -3.61
C ARG A 370 -15.78 -3.37 -2.63
N ILE A 371 -15.65 -3.62 -1.33
CA ILE A 371 -15.87 -2.61 -0.28
C ILE A 371 -14.80 -1.52 -0.33
N VAL A 372 -13.54 -1.94 -0.48
CA VAL A 372 -12.39 -1.02 -0.50
C VAL A 372 -12.28 -0.26 -1.82
N ASP A 373 -12.79 -0.86 -2.90
CA ASP A 373 -12.73 -0.36 -4.27
C ASP A 373 -11.33 0.16 -4.64
N VAL A 374 -10.38 -0.76 -4.72
CA VAL A 374 -8.98 -0.44 -5.09
C VAL A 374 -8.90 0.14 -6.51
N GLY A 375 -9.93 -0.06 -7.34
CA GLY A 375 -10.02 0.47 -8.70
C GLY A 375 -10.29 1.98 -8.75
N GLU A 376 -10.95 2.55 -7.72
CA GLU A 376 -11.27 3.97 -7.63
C GLU A 376 -10.07 4.86 -7.99
N ASN A 377 -10.26 5.78 -8.92
CA ASN A 377 -9.18 6.61 -9.44
C ASN A 377 -8.88 7.84 -8.58
N LEU A 378 -8.47 7.59 -7.33
CA LEU A 378 -8.02 8.65 -6.42
C LEU A 378 -6.77 9.36 -6.94
N PHE A 379 -5.93 8.70 -7.73
CA PHE A 379 -4.74 9.31 -8.34
C PHE A 379 -5.13 10.48 -9.24
N ARG A 380 -6.02 10.24 -10.22
CA ARG A 380 -6.50 11.26 -11.14
C ARG A 380 -7.18 12.40 -10.39
N ARG A 381 -8.13 12.08 -9.50
CA ARG A 381 -8.83 13.07 -8.66
C ARG A 381 -7.85 13.97 -7.90
N THR A 382 -6.87 13.37 -7.21
CA THR A 382 -5.87 14.13 -6.43
C THR A 382 -5.03 15.05 -7.33
N VAL A 383 -4.62 14.59 -8.51
CA VAL A 383 -3.83 15.40 -9.45
C VAL A 383 -4.66 16.56 -10.01
N GLU A 384 -5.90 16.29 -10.43
CA GLU A 384 -6.78 17.28 -11.06
C GLU A 384 -7.24 18.35 -10.06
N GLU A 385 -7.64 17.95 -8.84
CA GLU A 385 -8.00 18.86 -7.76
C GLU A 385 -6.84 19.76 -7.35
N PHE A 386 -5.63 19.20 -7.21
CA PHE A 386 -4.45 19.97 -6.80
C PHE A 386 -4.05 21.02 -7.84
N TYR A 387 -4.15 20.72 -9.13
CA TYR A 387 -3.80 21.64 -10.21
C TYR A 387 -4.96 22.47 -10.75
N GLY A 388 -6.17 22.33 -10.18
CA GLY A 388 -7.36 23.10 -10.56
C GLY A 388 -7.86 22.80 -11.98
N VAL A 389 -7.80 21.53 -12.40
CA VAL A 389 -8.24 21.07 -13.73
C VAL A 389 -9.36 20.03 -13.67
N ALA A 390 -9.92 19.80 -12.48
CA ALA A 390 -11.03 18.88 -12.21
C ALA A 390 -12.37 19.35 -12.81
#